data_AF-A0A8S1STN8-F1
#
_entry.id   AF-A0A8S1STN8-F1
#
_cell.length_a   1.000
_cell.length_b   1.000
_cell.length_c   1.000
_cell.angle_alpha   90.00
_cell.angle_beta   90.00
_cell.angle_gamma   90.00
#
_symmetry.space_group_name_H-M   'P 1'
#
loop_
_entity.id
_entity.type
_entity.pdbx_description
1 polymer ?
#
loop_
_entity_poly.entity_id
_entity_poly.type
_entity_poly.pdbx_seq_one_letter_code
_entity_poly.pdbx_strand_id
1 'polypeptide(L)'
;MNANGLQWEQQIEKSRMSNQQLEFCQYFTLSYIYENEPESFLGRCRLIQNGNIYIYLDRRSKNYKQLSQSVSLLWHFPLSKEIYQIKAQQNSLLDNIEHHWSLIDKEEKKGFHTKFPDQILDQIAEKQLTDVEKFNMQDKNNLSENFKVITISPYDVIQIKQTMPQVIADSRTKFESIFRPYKEEQKIHYYFKENQWFSNQII
;
A
#
# COMPACT_ATOMS: atom_id res chain seq x y z
N MET A 1 -6.55 -21.03 16.99
CA MET A 1 -6.40 -20.04 15.91
C MET A 1 -7.25 -20.54 14.74
N ASN A 2 -8.39 -19.90 14.48
CA ASN A 2 -9.44 -20.45 13.62
C ASN A 2 -9.08 -20.32 12.13
N ALA A 3 -9.45 -21.35 11.36
CA ALA A 3 -9.16 -21.54 9.94
C ALA A 3 -9.88 -20.56 8.97
N ASN A 4 -10.61 -19.56 9.48
CA ASN A 4 -11.06 -18.42 8.69
C ASN A 4 -9.93 -17.39 8.64
N GLY A 5 -8.85 -17.73 7.92
CA GLY A 5 -7.76 -16.80 7.65
C GLY A 5 -8.30 -15.47 7.11
N LEU A 6 -7.57 -14.40 7.35
CA LEU A 6 -7.90 -13.03 6.95
C LEU A 6 -8.27 -12.96 5.46
N GLN A 7 -9.56 -13.10 5.15
CA GLN A 7 -10.02 -13.31 3.77
C GLN A 7 -9.64 -12.13 2.88
N TRP A 8 -9.72 -10.91 3.41
CA TRP A 8 -9.33 -9.69 2.69
C TRP A 8 -7.82 -9.69 2.37
N GLU A 9 -6.96 -10.18 3.25
CA GLU A 9 -5.51 -10.26 3.04
C GLU A 9 -5.22 -11.20 1.87
N GLN A 10 -5.88 -12.36 1.85
CA GLN A 10 -5.77 -13.31 0.74
C GLN A 10 -6.28 -12.74 -0.59
N GLN A 11 -7.38 -11.96 -0.57
CA GLN A 11 -7.88 -11.32 -1.78
C GLN A 11 -6.92 -10.25 -2.30
N ILE A 12 -6.38 -9.40 -1.43
CA ILE A 12 -5.40 -8.38 -1.85
C ILE A 12 -4.15 -9.06 -2.41
N GLU A 13 -3.60 -10.09 -1.76
CA GLU A 13 -2.44 -10.81 -2.29
C GLU A 13 -2.74 -11.48 -3.63
N LYS A 14 -3.93 -12.04 -3.82
CA LYS A 14 -4.36 -12.56 -5.13
C LYS A 14 -4.42 -11.46 -6.19
N SER A 15 -4.94 -10.28 -5.86
CA SER A 15 -4.94 -9.11 -6.76
C SER A 15 -3.51 -8.67 -7.09
N ARG A 16 -2.62 -8.59 -6.09
CA ARG A 16 -1.20 -8.26 -6.29
C ARG A 16 -0.52 -9.23 -7.25
N MET A 17 -0.68 -10.54 -7.04
CA MET A 17 -0.09 -11.56 -7.91
C MET A 17 -0.64 -11.50 -9.33
N SER A 18 -1.94 -11.25 -9.48
CA SER A 18 -2.58 -11.09 -10.81
C SER A 18 -2.09 -9.84 -11.55
N ASN A 19 -1.56 -8.85 -10.82
CA ASN A 19 -1.07 -7.59 -11.35
C ASN A 19 0.46 -7.44 -11.25
N GLN A 20 1.20 -8.52 -10.97
CA GLN A 20 2.65 -8.46 -10.69
C GLN A 20 3.49 -7.84 -11.82
N GLN A 21 3.00 -7.87 -13.06
CA GLN A 21 3.64 -7.24 -14.22
C GLN A 21 3.59 -5.71 -14.20
N LEU A 22 2.79 -5.11 -13.31
CA LEU A 22 2.62 -3.67 -13.15
C LEU A 22 3.27 -3.25 -11.82
N GLU A 23 4.45 -2.64 -11.88
CA GLU A 23 5.19 -2.23 -10.68
C GLU A 23 4.37 -1.30 -9.77
N PHE A 24 3.60 -0.39 -10.37
CA PHE A 24 2.78 0.56 -9.63
C PHE A 24 1.65 -0.10 -8.81
N CYS A 25 1.33 -1.38 -9.04
CA CYS A 25 0.35 -2.11 -8.23
C CYS A 25 0.86 -2.45 -6.81
N GLN A 26 2.14 -2.19 -6.51
CA GLN A 26 2.66 -2.21 -5.15
C GLN A 26 2.32 -0.93 -4.37
N TYR A 27 1.81 0.10 -5.05
CA TYR A 27 1.54 1.41 -4.47
C TYR A 27 0.05 1.59 -4.23
N PHE A 28 -0.27 2.31 -3.16
CA PHE A 28 -1.61 2.75 -2.82
C PHE A 28 -1.57 4.21 -2.40
N THR A 29 -2.67 4.92 -2.58
CA THR A 29 -2.81 6.26 -2.02
C THR A 29 -3.14 6.12 -0.54
N LEU A 30 -2.31 6.69 0.33
CA LEU A 30 -2.59 6.83 1.76
C LEU A 30 -3.05 8.26 2.01
N SER A 31 -4.22 8.40 2.58
CA SER A 31 -4.84 9.67 2.97
C SER A 31 -5.04 9.75 4.47
N TYR A 32 -4.85 10.95 5.02
CA TYR A 32 -4.94 11.21 6.45
C TYR A 32 -5.31 12.69 6.68
N ILE A 33 -5.62 13.05 7.93
CA ILE A 33 -5.97 14.43 8.29
C ILE A 33 -4.81 15.02 9.09
N TYR A 34 -4.28 16.15 8.64
CA TYR A 34 -3.26 16.92 9.34
C TYR A 34 -3.73 18.36 9.47
N GLU A 35 -3.78 18.89 10.70
CA GLU A 35 -4.24 20.27 10.97
C GLU A 35 -5.62 20.60 10.35
N ASN A 36 -6.55 19.63 10.36
CA ASN A 36 -7.90 19.69 9.75
C ASN A 36 -7.94 19.71 8.22
N GLU A 37 -6.80 19.58 7.54
CA GLU A 37 -6.74 19.46 6.08
C GLU A 37 -6.49 18.00 5.67
N PRO A 38 -7.13 17.53 4.58
CA PRO A 38 -6.84 16.22 4.02
C PRO A 38 -5.49 16.23 3.30
N GLU A 39 -4.56 15.40 3.76
CA GLU A 39 -3.27 15.19 3.14
C GLU A 39 -3.21 13.77 2.54
N SER A 40 -2.41 13.59 1.49
CA SER A 40 -2.22 12.26 0.90
C SER A 40 -0.87 12.08 0.23
N PHE A 41 -0.39 10.84 0.19
CA PHE A 41 0.80 10.46 -0.56
C PHE A 41 0.70 9.02 -1.07
N LEU A 42 1.60 8.64 -1.98
CA LEU A 42 1.73 7.26 -2.45
C LEU A 42 2.56 6.43 -1.46
N GLY A 43 1.90 5.50 -0.77
CA GLY A 43 2.56 4.49 0.05
C GLY A 43 2.90 3.27 -0.80
N ARG A 44 4.09 2.68 -0.59
CA ARG A 44 4.44 1.39 -1.19
C ARG A 44 4.22 0.27 -0.18
N CYS A 45 3.35 -0.67 -0.50
CA CYS A 45 3.16 -1.89 0.28
C CYS A 45 4.40 -2.78 0.17
N ARG A 46 5.01 -3.10 1.31
CA ARG A 46 6.19 -3.96 1.38
C ARG A 46 5.83 -5.39 1.72
N LEU A 47 4.96 -5.54 2.72
CA LEU A 47 4.53 -6.82 3.23
C LEU A 47 3.07 -6.70 3.68
N ILE A 48 2.31 -7.77 3.47
CA ILE A 48 1.03 -7.97 4.16
C ILE A 48 1.21 -9.26 4.97
N GLN A 49 1.01 -9.17 6.27
CA GLN A 49 1.17 -10.32 7.16
C GLN A 49 0.38 -10.13 8.44
N ASN A 50 -0.32 -11.19 8.87
CA ASN A 50 -1.08 -11.23 10.13
C ASN A 50 -2.10 -10.08 10.23
N GLY A 51 -2.71 -9.71 9.11
CA GLY A 51 -3.75 -8.69 9.06
C GLY A 51 -3.21 -7.26 9.13
N ASN A 52 -1.91 -7.08 8.88
CA ASN A 52 -1.27 -5.77 8.83
C ASN A 52 -0.61 -5.54 7.49
N ILE A 53 -0.62 -4.28 7.04
CA ILE A 53 0.09 -3.81 5.86
C ILE A 53 1.31 -3.02 6.36
N TYR A 54 2.51 -3.37 5.89
CA TYR A 54 3.74 -2.71 6.30
C TYR A 54 4.22 -1.76 5.20
N ILE A 55 4.50 -0.52 5.60
CA ILE A 55 5.15 0.49 4.77
C ILE A 55 6.41 0.99 5.46
N TYR A 56 7.35 1.47 4.65
CA TYR A 56 8.60 2.03 5.14
C TYR A 56 8.62 3.53 4.82
N LEU A 57 8.93 4.34 5.83
CA LEU A 57 9.04 5.78 5.71
C LEU A 57 10.35 6.27 6.33
N ASP A 58 10.83 7.40 5.82
CA ASP A 58 11.96 8.10 6.41
C ASP A 58 11.45 9.02 7.52
N ARG A 59 12.02 8.90 8.73
CA ARG A 59 11.69 9.73 9.91
C ARG A 59 11.73 11.23 9.62
N ARG A 60 12.58 11.65 8.67
CA ARG A 60 12.80 13.06 8.33
C ARG A 60 11.71 13.62 7.41
N SER A 61 10.98 12.75 6.72
CA SER A 61 9.95 13.14 5.74
C SER A 61 8.76 13.87 6.37
N LYS A 62 8.17 14.81 5.61
CA LYS A 62 6.89 15.47 5.92
C LYS A 62 5.84 14.41 6.21
N ASN A 63 5.74 13.39 5.34
CA ASN A 63 4.78 12.31 5.46
C ASN A 63 4.90 11.56 6.80
N TYR A 64 6.10 11.18 7.23
CA TYR A 64 6.27 10.51 8.53
C TYR A 64 5.86 11.41 9.70
N LYS A 65 6.25 12.68 9.67
CA LYS A 65 5.99 13.63 10.76
C LYS A 65 4.52 13.97 10.90
N GLN A 66 3.78 13.98 9.81
CA GLN A 66 2.39 14.43 9.77
C GLN A 66 1.36 13.30 9.81
N LEU A 67 1.78 12.05 9.57
CA LEU A 67 0.89 10.90 9.51
C LEU A 67 0.05 10.77 10.79
N SER A 68 -1.27 10.96 10.67
CA SER A 68 -2.19 10.80 11.80
C SER A 68 -2.41 9.33 12.15
N GLN A 69 -2.89 9.05 13.36
CA GLN A 69 -3.19 7.68 13.81
C GLN A 69 -4.26 7.01 12.92
N SER A 70 -5.31 7.74 12.55
CA SER A 70 -6.33 7.23 11.62
C SER A 70 -5.94 7.54 10.19
N VAL A 71 -6.01 6.53 9.32
CA VAL A 71 -5.64 6.66 7.91
C VAL A 71 -6.65 5.92 7.03
N SER A 72 -6.73 6.34 5.77
CA SER A 72 -7.51 5.65 4.73
C SER A 72 -6.62 5.34 3.54
N LEU A 73 -6.76 4.16 2.96
CA LEU A 73 -5.98 3.73 1.81
C LEU A 73 -6.92 3.45 0.63
N LEU A 74 -6.48 3.82 -0.56
CA LEU A 74 -7.10 3.45 -1.82
C LEU A 74 -6.09 2.69 -2.66
N TRP A 75 -6.39 1.43 -2.96
CA TRP A 75 -5.52 0.55 -3.73
C TRP A 75 -6.23 0.01 -4.96
N HIS A 76 -5.68 0.31 -6.14
CA HIS A 76 -6.27 -0.06 -7.41
C HIS A 76 -5.41 -1.09 -8.15
N PHE A 77 -6.06 -2.13 -8.66
CA PHE A 77 -5.48 -3.24 -9.41
C PHE A 77 -6.12 -3.33 -10.80
N PRO A 78 -5.54 -2.70 -11.84
CA PRO A 78 -6.21 -2.53 -13.13
C PRO A 78 -6.51 -3.83 -13.89
N LEU A 79 -5.65 -4.83 -13.80
CA LEU A 79 -5.80 -6.08 -14.58
C LEU A 79 -6.86 -6.99 -13.98
N SER A 80 -6.96 -7.03 -12.65
CA SER A 80 -8.04 -7.75 -11.95
C SER A 80 -9.30 -6.91 -11.79
N LYS A 81 -9.23 -5.59 -12.08
CA LYS A 81 -10.32 -4.62 -11.98
C LYS A 81 -10.87 -4.49 -10.57
N GLU A 82 -9.96 -4.50 -9.61
CA GLU A 82 -10.29 -4.46 -8.20
C GLU A 82 -9.82 -3.15 -7.58
N ILE A 83 -10.68 -2.58 -6.75
CA ILE A 83 -10.36 -1.42 -5.93
C ILE A 83 -10.59 -1.83 -4.48
N TYR A 84 -9.62 -1.54 -3.62
CA TYR A 84 -9.74 -1.70 -2.19
C TYR A 84 -9.77 -0.32 -1.54
N GLN A 85 -10.83 -0.05 -0.79
CA GLN A 85 -10.91 1.09 0.12
C GLN A 85 -10.74 0.56 1.53
N ILE A 86 -9.71 1.04 2.23
CA ILE A 86 -9.32 0.51 3.53
C ILE A 86 -9.31 1.65 4.54
N LYS A 87 -10.03 1.50 5.65
CA LYS A 87 -9.80 2.34 6.83
C LYS A 87 -8.98 1.57 7.83
N ALA A 88 -7.97 2.23 8.36
CA ALA A 88 -6.98 1.61 9.20
C ALA A 88 -6.48 2.56 10.29
N GLN A 89 -5.86 1.99 11.31
CA GLN A 89 -5.02 2.72 12.23
C GLN A 89 -3.57 2.46 11.87
N GLN A 90 -2.75 3.51 11.88
CA GLN A 90 -1.31 3.36 11.78
C GLN A 90 -0.70 3.27 13.18
N ASN A 91 0.29 2.40 13.32
CA ASN A 91 1.11 2.24 14.49
C ASN A 91 2.57 2.20 14.03
N SER A 92 3.46 2.88 14.74
CA SER A 92 4.89 2.70 14.51
C SER A 92 5.33 1.35 15.07
N LEU A 93 5.93 0.51 14.23
CA LEU A 93 6.51 -0.76 14.69
C LEU A 93 7.86 -0.47 15.34
N LEU A 94 8.04 -0.93 16.57
CA LEU A 94 9.32 -0.83 17.30
C LEU A 94 10.12 -2.14 17.23
N ASP A 95 9.44 -3.27 17.03
CA ASP A 95 10.04 -4.60 17.07
C ASP A 95 10.35 -5.13 15.66
N ASN A 96 11.40 -5.97 15.53
CA ASN A 96 11.80 -6.63 14.28
C ASN A 96 12.16 -5.70 13.11
N ILE A 97 12.64 -4.49 13.40
CA ILE A 97 13.05 -3.52 12.36
C ILE A 97 14.19 -4.11 11.49
N GLU A 98 15.08 -4.91 12.06
CA GLU A 98 16.20 -5.55 11.35
C GLU A 98 15.70 -6.53 10.27
N HIS A 99 14.63 -7.26 10.55
CA HIS A 99 14.00 -8.15 9.57
C HIS A 99 13.48 -7.34 8.38
N HIS A 100 12.73 -6.27 8.65
CA HIS A 100 12.23 -5.38 7.61
C HIS A 100 13.35 -4.69 6.82
N TRP A 101 14.42 -4.27 7.49
CA TRP A 101 15.61 -3.71 6.85
C TRP A 101 16.29 -4.73 5.92
N SER A 102 16.31 -6.01 6.28
CA SER A 102 16.90 -7.06 5.44
C SER A 102 16.15 -7.29 4.12
N LEU A 103 14.86 -6.95 4.05
CA LEU A 103 14.00 -7.11 2.87
C LEU A 103 14.20 -6.02 1.81
N ILE A 104 14.89 -4.93 2.16
CA ILE A 104 15.08 -3.77 1.27
C ILE A 104 16.35 -3.97 0.44
N ASP A 105 16.30 -3.52 -0.82
CA ASP A 105 17.45 -3.54 -1.71
C ASP A 105 18.54 -2.54 -1.29
N LYS A 106 19.72 -2.66 -1.89
CA LYS A 106 20.87 -1.82 -1.53
C LYS A 106 20.68 -0.35 -1.93
N GLU A 107 19.91 -0.07 -2.97
CA GLU A 107 19.75 1.28 -3.50
C GLU A 107 18.80 2.11 -2.63
N GLU A 108 17.70 1.52 -2.20
CA GLU A 108 16.75 2.13 -1.30
C GLU A 108 17.36 2.33 0.10
N LYS A 109 18.17 1.39 0.59
CA LYS A 109 18.94 1.56 1.84
C LYS A 109 19.82 2.81 1.82
N LYS A 110 20.47 3.11 0.69
CA LYS A 110 21.27 4.34 0.55
C LYS A 110 20.39 5.58 0.69
N GLY A 111 19.16 5.54 0.18
CA GLY A 111 18.19 6.63 0.27
C GLY A 111 17.95 7.10 1.72
N PHE A 112 17.80 6.19 2.67
CA PHE A 112 17.58 6.52 4.09
C PHE A 112 18.78 7.17 4.78
N HIS A 113 19.98 6.98 4.24
CA HIS A 113 21.21 7.54 4.81
C HIS A 113 21.61 8.86 4.15
N THR A 114 21.45 9.02 2.83
CA THR A 114 22.01 10.17 2.09
C THR A 114 20.99 11.19 1.65
N LYS A 115 19.83 10.76 1.14
CA LYS A 115 18.86 11.67 0.52
C LYS A 115 17.93 12.20 1.57
N PHE A 116 17.79 13.52 1.67
CA PHE A 116 16.71 14.11 2.46
C PHE A 116 15.42 14.08 1.61
N PRO A 117 14.34 13.43 2.07
CA PRO A 117 13.19 13.10 1.22
C PRO A 117 12.43 14.31 0.66
N ASP A 118 12.48 15.46 1.34
CA ASP A 118 11.70 16.66 0.97
C ASP A 118 12.57 17.85 0.51
N GLN A 119 13.87 17.64 0.31
CA GLN A 119 14.76 18.72 -0.16
C GLN A 119 14.80 18.78 -1.70
N ILE A 120 14.76 20.01 -2.23
CA ILE A 120 14.92 20.26 -3.66
C ILE A 120 16.37 19.95 -4.05
N LEU A 121 16.53 19.14 -5.11
CA LEU A 121 17.82 18.61 -5.60
C LEU A 121 18.91 19.68 -5.77
N ASP A 122 18.53 20.92 -6.09
CA ASP A 122 19.47 22.03 -6.32
C ASP A 122 20.25 22.49 -5.07
N GLN A 123 19.84 22.07 -3.87
CA GLN A 123 20.54 22.36 -2.61
C GLN A 123 21.44 21.22 -2.14
N ILE A 124 21.48 20.12 -2.87
CA ILE A 124 22.31 18.97 -2.54
C ILE A 124 23.71 19.26 -3.07
N ALA A 125 24.55 19.89 -2.24
CA ALA A 125 25.95 19.54 -2.28
C ALA A 125 25.99 18.03 -1.96
N GLU A 126 26.07 17.18 -2.99
CA GLU A 126 26.32 15.76 -2.79
C GLU A 126 27.60 15.70 -1.97
N LYS A 127 27.46 15.49 -0.66
CA LYS A 127 28.60 15.21 0.20
C LYS A 127 29.22 13.98 -0.42
N GLN A 128 30.33 14.15 -1.14
CA GLN A 128 31.00 13.05 -1.80
C GLN A 128 31.41 12.10 -0.70
N LEU A 129 30.63 11.03 -0.55
CA LEU A 129 30.91 10.01 0.44
C LEU A 129 32.28 9.44 0.10
N THR A 130 33.10 9.28 1.13
CA THR A 130 34.38 8.59 1.01
C THR A 130 34.12 7.13 0.61
N ASP A 131 35.09 6.50 -0.05
CA ASP A 131 34.93 5.12 -0.50
C ASP A 131 34.69 4.13 0.66
N VAL A 132 35.19 4.48 1.85
CA VAL A 132 34.94 3.75 3.11
C VAL A 132 33.47 3.86 3.54
N GLU A 133 32.87 5.06 3.49
CA GLU A 133 31.46 5.26 3.82
C GLU A 133 30.56 4.55 2.80
N LYS A 134 30.88 4.63 1.50
CA LYS A 134 30.18 3.89 0.45
C LYS A 134 30.25 2.38 0.63
N PHE A 135 31.34 1.86 1.21
CA PHE A 135 31.52 0.45 1.51
C PHE A 135 30.72 0.03 2.75
N ASN A 136 30.82 0.81 3.84
CA ASN A 136 30.11 0.55 5.11
C ASN A 136 28.58 0.71 5.01
N MET A 137 28.07 1.49 4.05
CA MET A 137 26.63 1.57 3.76
C MET A 137 26.08 0.32 3.07
N GLN A 138 26.95 -0.53 2.49
CA GLN A 138 26.54 -1.78 1.83
C GLN A 138 26.42 -2.95 2.82
N ASP A 139 26.88 -2.77 4.06
CA ASP A 139 26.78 -3.80 5.08
C ASP A 139 25.34 -4.00 5.51
N LYS A 140 24.92 -5.26 5.56
CA LYS A 140 23.55 -5.66 5.96
C LYS A 140 23.17 -5.16 7.36
N ASN A 141 24.17 -4.90 8.20
CA ASN A 141 24.01 -4.51 9.61
C ASN A 141 23.94 -2.99 9.83
N ASN A 142 24.15 -2.17 8.79
CA ASN A 142 24.10 -0.71 8.94
C ASN A 142 22.65 -0.19 8.82
N LEU A 143 21.88 -0.41 9.88
CA LEU A 143 20.51 0.09 10.00
C LEU A 143 20.54 1.62 10.11
N SER A 144 19.79 2.29 9.23
CA SER A 144 19.65 3.75 9.31
C SER A 144 18.73 4.16 10.46
N GLU A 145 19.12 5.16 11.26
CA GLU A 145 18.25 5.75 12.29
C GLU A 145 16.99 6.40 11.71
N ASN A 146 17.06 6.80 10.44
CA ASN A 146 15.95 7.40 9.71
C ASN A 146 14.96 6.37 9.19
N PHE A 147 15.34 5.08 9.15
CA PHE A 147 14.46 4.02 8.68
C PHE A 147 13.38 3.74 9.72
N LYS A 148 12.11 3.89 9.32
CA LYS A 148 10.95 3.58 10.16
C LYS A 148 9.97 2.68 9.43
N VAL A 149 9.50 1.68 10.17
CA VAL A 149 8.45 0.77 9.73
C VAL A 149 7.15 1.24 10.33
N ILE A 150 6.17 1.51 9.48
CA ILE A 150 4.81 1.83 9.87
C ILE A 150 3.94 0.62 9.58
N THR A 151 3.24 0.17 10.61
CA THR A 151 2.23 -0.87 10.55
C THR A 151 0.88 -0.21 10.36
N ILE A 152 0.21 -0.54 9.27
CA ILE A 152 -1.16 -0.16 9.00
C ILE A 152 -2.02 -1.35 9.39
N SER A 153 -2.93 -1.17 10.35
CA SER A 153 -3.84 -2.17 10.87
C SER A 153 -5.27 -1.85 10.39
N PRO A 154 -5.73 -2.49 9.30
CA PRO A 154 -7.09 -2.34 8.80
C PRO A 154 -8.13 -2.77 9.82
N TYR A 155 -9.26 -2.06 9.84
CA TYR A 155 -10.46 -2.45 10.59
C TYR A 155 -11.73 -2.44 9.74
N ASP A 156 -11.67 -1.84 8.55
CA ASP A 156 -12.77 -1.74 7.59
C ASP A 156 -12.17 -1.79 6.17
N VAL A 157 -12.55 -2.77 5.37
CA VAL A 157 -12.04 -3.00 4.01
C VAL A 157 -13.22 -3.23 3.07
N ILE A 158 -13.34 -2.40 2.04
CA ILE A 158 -14.31 -2.56 0.98
C ILE A 158 -13.56 -2.97 -0.30
N GLN A 159 -13.82 -4.18 -0.78
CA GLN A 159 -13.37 -4.68 -2.07
C GLN A 159 -14.45 -4.42 -3.10
N ILE A 160 -14.11 -3.71 -4.17
CA ILE A 160 -14.98 -3.41 -5.31
C ILE A 160 -14.39 -4.10 -6.53
N LYS A 161 -15.14 -5.00 -7.15
CA LYS A 161 -14.77 -5.66 -8.39
C LYS A 161 -15.60 -5.13 -9.53
N GLN A 162 -14.93 -4.41 -10.43
CA GLN A 162 -15.57 -3.77 -11.57
C GLN A 162 -15.78 -4.77 -12.70
N THR A 163 -16.92 -4.65 -13.36
CA THR A 163 -17.27 -5.52 -14.50
C THR A 163 -16.62 -5.02 -15.78
N MET A 164 -16.24 -5.95 -16.67
CA MET A 164 -15.88 -5.59 -18.04
C MET A 164 -17.12 -5.01 -18.75
N PRO A 165 -17.01 -3.88 -19.46
CA PRO A 165 -17.96 -3.60 -20.52
C PRO A 165 -17.86 -4.73 -21.55
N GLN A 166 -18.97 -5.41 -21.82
CA GLN A 166 -18.98 -6.43 -22.87
C GLN A 166 -18.97 -5.72 -24.23
N VAL A 167 -17.92 -5.95 -25.01
CA VAL A 167 -17.94 -5.60 -26.44
C VAL A 167 -18.75 -6.69 -27.14
N ILE A 168 -20.02 -6.41 -27.42
CA ILE A 168 -20.83 -7.28 -28.28
C ILE A 168 -20.36 -7.01 -29.72
N ALA A 169 -19.70 -7.99 -30.34
CA ALA A 169 -19.47 -7.96 -31.77
C ALA A 169 -20.83 -8.03 -32.47
N ASP A 170 -21.20 -6.95 -33.15
CA ASP A 170 -22.52 -6.77 -33.74
C ASP A 170 -22.70 -7.71 -34.94
N SER A 171 -23.54 -8.73 -34.77
CA SER A 171 -24.06 -9.57 -35.85
C SER A 171 -25.59 -9.64 -35.83
N ARG A 172 -26.26 -8.72 -35.10
CA ARG A 172 -27.72 -8.79 -34.83
C ARG A 172 -28.46 -7.61 -35.47
N THR A 173 -29.68 -7.86 -35.94
CA THR A 173 -30.50 -6.91 -36.71
C THR A 173 -31.27 -5.86 -35.88
N LYS A 174 -31.17 -5.88 -34.56
CA LYS A 174 -31.80 -4.89 -33.67
C LYS A 174 -30.78 -4.37 -32.66
N PHE A 175 -30.63 -3.05 -32.63
CA PHE A 175 -29.76 -2.34 -31.70
C PHE A 175 -30.40 -2.34 -30.30
N GLU A 176 -29.95 -3.24 -29.43
CA GLU A 176 -30.14 -3.11 -27.99
C GLU A 176 -28.99 -2.28 -27.43
N SER A 177 -29.28 -1.32 -26.54
CA SER A 177 -28.29 -0.38 -26.01
C SER A 177 -27.02 -1.11 -25.52
N ILE A 178 -25.91 -0.86 -26.22
CA ILE A 178 -24.53 -1.31 -25.94
C ILE A 178 -23.99 -0.87 -24.56
N PHE A 179 -24.74 -0.08 -23.78
CA PHE A 179 -24.28 0.55 -22.55
C PHE A 179 -24.92 0.05 -21.26
N ARG A 180 -25.78 -0.99 -21.29
CA ARG A 180 -26.19 -1.64 -20.04
C ARG A 180 -25.20 -2.76 -19.70
N PRO A 181 -24.30 -2.59 -18.72
CA PRO A 181 -23.56 -3.72 -18.20
C PRO A 181 -24.57 -4.72 -17.62
N TYR A 182 -24.65 -5.91 -18.21
CA TYR A 182 -25.50 -6.99 -17.72
C TYR A 182 -24.98 -7.61 -16.40
N LYS A 183 -23.81 -7.19 -15.93
CA LYS A 183 -23.20 -7.65 -14.69
C LYS A 183 -23.11 -6.46 -13.73
N GLU A 184 -23.60 -6.67 -12.51
CA GLU A 184 -23.51 -5.69 -11.43
C GLU A 184 -22.09 -5.70 -10.85
N GLU A 185 -21.63 -4.53 -10.39
CA GLU A 185 -20.40 -4.42 -9.62
C GLU A 185 -20.51 -5.30 -8.38
N GLN A 186 -19.49 -6.11 -8.10
CA GLN A 186 -19.47 -6.92 -6.88
C GLN A 186 -18.75 -6.15 -5.79
N LYS A 187 -19.42 -5.91 -4.67
CA LYS A 187 -18.83 -5.27 -3.49
C LYS A 187 -18.83 -6.24 -2.32
N ILE A 188 -17.67 -6.40 -1.69
CA ILE A 188 -17.52 -7.20 -0.48
C ILE A 188 -16.98 -6.30 0.61
N HIS A 189 -17.66 -6.27 1.74
CA HIS A 189 -17.29 -5.50 2.91
C HIS A 189 -16.75 -6.42 4.00
N TYR A 190 -15.47 -6.26 4.31
CA TYR A 190 -14.82 -6.91 5.44
C TYR A 190 -14.70 -5.90 6.58
N TYR A 191 -15.11 -6.27 7.78
CA TYR A 191 -15.02 -5.40 8.93
C TYR A 191 -14.57 -6.17 10.17
N PHE A 192 -13.82 -5.48 11.02
CA PHE A 192 -13.29 -6.02 12.27
C PHE A 192 -14.17 -5.58 13.43
N LYS A 193 -14.74 -6.55 14.15
CA LYS A 193 -15.59 -6.32 15.32
C LYS A 193 -15.36 -7.43 16.34
N GLU A 194 -15.37 -7.12 17.63
CA GLU A 194 -15.29 -8.13 18.70
C GLU A 194 -14.08 -9.09 18.55
N ASN A 195 -12.92 -8.55 18.14
CA ASN A 195 -11.68 -9.30 17.85
C ASN A 195 -11.79 -10.35 16.73
N GLN A 196 -12.78 -10.23 15.85
CA GLN A 196 -12.99 -11.14 14.72
C GLN A 196 -13.29 -10.36 13.43
N TRP A 197 -12.94 -10.99 12.31
CA TRP A 197 -13.24 -10.48 10.98
C TRP A 197 -14.54 -11.09 10.46
N PHE A 198 -15.39 -10.23 9.91
CA PHE A 198 -16.63 -10.60 9.24
C PHE A 198 -16.57 -10.14 7.78
N SER A 199 -17.33 -10.81 6.91
CA SER A 199 -17.48 -10.43 5.51
C SER A 199 -18.94 -10.47 5.08
N ASN A 200 -19.39 -9.42 4.40
CA ASN A 200 -20.74 -9.30 3.85
C ASN A 200 -20.64 -8.90 2.37
N GLN A 201 -21.43 -9.54 1.52
CA GLN A 201 -21.58 -9.08 0.14
C GLN A 201 -22.60 -7.93 0.11
N ILE A 202 -22.19 -6.80 -0.46
CA ILE A 202 -23.04 -5.64 -0.70
C ILE A 202 -23.47 -5.72 -2.17
N ILE A 203 -24.78 -5.81 -2.39
CA ILE A 203 -25.41 -5.75 -3.72
C ILE A 203 -25.65 -4.29 -4.05
#